data_AF-A0A0M1N039-F1
#
_entry.id   AF-A0A0M1N039-F1
#
_cell.length_a   1.000
_cell.length_b   1.000
_cell.length_c   1.000
_cell.angle_alpha   90.00
_cell.angle_beta   90.00
_cell.angle_gamma   90.00
#
_symmetry.space_group_name_H-M   'P 1'
#
loop_
_entity.id
_entity.type
_entity.pdbx_description
1 polymer ?
#
loop_
_entity_poly.entity_id
_entity_poly.type
_entity_poly.pdbx_seq_one_letter_code
_entity_poly.pdbx_strand_id
1 'polypeptide(L)'
;MQTYLQDKLKLLKFKTITPIQKKFFEEFDKPFNLVGIAPTGTGKTHAYLLPILSKIDWNKNMIQAVIVVPTNELVFQVFNMLKEIEKQNSKVKIFYGGMDKQKILSSLEKKTTSCGDHYFK
;
A
#
# COMPACT_ATOMS: atom_id res chain seq x y z
N MET A 1 9.15 -3.13 12.17
CA MET A 1 8.18 -2.06 11.83
C MET A 1 8.63 -0.69 12.30
N GLN A 2 8.89 -0.47 13.60
CA GLN A 2 9.31 0.83 14.15
C GLN A 2 10.46 1.52 13.38
N THR A 3 11.57 0.81 13.15
CA THR A 3 12.74 1.35 12.41
C THR A 3 12.36 1.83 11.01
N TYR A 4 11.59 1.03 10.27
CA TYR A 4 11.12 1.39 8.94
C TYR A 4 10.27 2.67 8.95
N LEU A 5 9.30 2.78 9.87
CA LEU A 5 8.44 3.97 9.95
C LEU A 5 9.25 5.24 10.23
N GLN A 6 10.22 5.17 11.15
CA GLN A 6 11.08 6.30 11.47
C GLN A 6 11.92 6.75 10.27
N ASP A 7 12.50 5.80 9.53
CA ASP A 7 13.30 6.10 8.35
C ASP A 7 12.47 6.76 7.24
N LYS A 8 11.26 6.25 6.98
CA LYS A 8 10.38 6.81 5.96
C LYS A 8 9.79 8.17 6.35
N LEU A 9 9.46 8.38 7.62
CA LEU A 9 9.00 9.69 8.09
C LEU A 9 10.09 10.77 7.95
N LYS A 10 11.35 10.41 8.23
CA LYS A 10 12.50 11.30 7.98
C LYS A 10 12.69 11.60 6.50
N LEU A 11 12.62 10.57 5.64
CA LEU A 11 12.70 10.71 4.19
C LEU A 11 11.65 11.70 3.65
N LEU A 12 10.41 11.56 4.12
CA LEU A 12 9.27 12.41 3.77
C LEU A 12 9.29 13.78 4.47
N LYS A 13 10.31 14.08 5.29
CA LYS A 13 10.49 15.34 6.03
C LYS A 13 9.31 15.69 6.95
N PHE A 14 8.64 14.68 7.52
CA PHE A 14 7.64 14.91 8.56
C PHE A 14 8.32 15.40 9.85
N LYS A 15 7.96 16.60 10.33
CA LYS A 15 8.41 17.13 11.62
C LYS A 15 7.70 16.47 12.80
N THR A 16 6.40 16.21 12.63
CA THR A 16 5.53 15.59 13.63
C THR A 16 4.52 14.70 12.92
N ILE A 17 4.15 13.59 13.56
CA ILE A 17 3.08 12.71 13.06
C ILE A 17 1.71 13.26 13.49
N THR A 18 0.70 13.10 12.64
CA THR A 18 -0.67 13.51 12.96
C THR A 18 -1.33 12.50 13.92
N PRO A 19 -2.40 12.89 14.64
CA PRO A 19 -3.10 11.98 15.54
C PRO A 19 -3.63 10.72 14.84
N ILE A 20 -4.11 10.85 13.59
CA ILE A 20 -4.61 9.71 12.82
C ILE A 20 -3.47 8.75 12.44
N GLN A 21 -2.30 9.27 12.03
CA GLN A 21 -1.12 8.46 11.73
C GLN A 21 -0.65 7.71 12.97
N LYS A 22 -0.52 8.41 14.10
CA LYS A 22 -0.10 7.80 15.38
C LYS A 22 -1.00 6.62 15.75
N LYS A 23 -2.32 6.83 15.79
CA LYS A 23 -3.27 5.76 16.12
C LYS A 23 -3.21 4.62 15.11
N PHE A 24 -3.10 4.91 13.81
CA PHE A 24 -2.98 3.86 12.81
C PHE A 24 -1.72 3.01 13.02
N PHE A 25 -0.57 3.62 13.29
CA PHE A 25 0.69 2.90 13.48
C PHE A 25 0.69 2.04 14.75
N GLU A 26 0.04 2.50 15.82
CA GLU A 26 -0.08 1.77 17.10
C GLU A 26 -1.03 0.57 16.98
N GLU A 27 -2.11 0.72 16.21
CA GLU A 27 -3.16 -0.28 16.12
C GLU A 27 -2.98 -1.27 14.95
N PHE A 28 -2.07 -0.98 13.99
CA PHE A 28 -1.94 -1.72 12.73
C PHE A 28 -1.74 -3.23 12.86
N ASP A 29 -0.99 -3.66 13.89
CA ASP A 29 -0.61 -5.06 14.09
C ASP A 29 -1.65 -5.86 14.89
N LYS A 30 -2.77 -5.24 15.27
CA LYS A 30 -3.80 -5.90 16.04
C LYS A 30 -4.69 -6.76 15.13
N PRO A 31 -5.26 -7.86 15.65
CA PRO A 31 -6.00 -8.85 14.84
C PRO A 31 -7.42 -8.40 14.44
N PHE A 32 -7.66 -7.10 14.31
CA PHE A 32 -8.98 -6.55 13.98
C PHE A 32 -8.91 -5.51 12.87
N ASN A 33 -10.07 -5.25 12.26
CA ASN A 33 -10.21 -4.27 11.19
C ASN A 33 -10.08 -2.84 11.72
N LEU A 34 -9.33 -2.00 11.01
CA LEU A 34 -9.12 -0.60 11.38
C LEU A 34 -9.92 0.35 10.50
N VAL A 35 -10.64 1.27 11.12
CA VAL A 35 -11.37 2.35 10.44
C VAL A 35 -10.81 3.70 10.90
N GLY A 36 -10.27 4.47 9.95
CA GLY A 36 -9.68 5.77 10.21
C GLY A 36 -10.54 6.92 9.70
N ILE A 37 -11.09 7.71 10.62
CA ILE A 37 -11.88 8.91 10.28
C ILE A 37 -11.06 10.14 10.65
N ALA A 38 -10.79 11.01 9.67
CA ALA A 38 -10.15 12.29 9.88
C ALA A 38 -10.49 13.28 8.74
N PRO A 39 -10.38 14.61 8.96
CA PRO A 39 -10.56 15.62 7.92
C PRO A 39 -9.63 15.46 6.71
N THR A 40 -9.94 16.12 5.60
CA THR A 40 -9.02 16.19 4.44
C THR A 40 -7.71 16.88 4.83
N GLY A 41 -6.60 16.54 4.16
CA GLY A 41 -5.29 17.13 4.44
C GLY A 41 -4.57 16.62 5.70
N THR A 42 -5.16 15.74 6.50
CA THR A 42 -4.54 15.25 7.76
C THR A 42 -3.58 14.07 7.59
N GLY A 43 -3.10 13.81 6.37
CA GLY A 43 -2.11 12.75 6.13
C GLY A 43 -2.64 11.30 6.22
N LYS A 44 -3.95 11.09 6.02
CA LYS A 44 -4.59 9.74 6.03
C LYS A 44 -3.91 8.75 5.07
N THR A 45 -3.48 9.23 3.90
CA THR A 45 -2.80 8.38 2.91
C THR A 45 -1.53 7.74 3.47
N HIS A 46 -0.67 8.54 4.11
CA HIS A 46 0.53 8.03 4.77
C HIS A 46 0.20 7.17 6.00
N ALA A 47 -0.95 7.42 6.66
CA ALA A 47 -1.38 6.66 7.82
C ALA A 47 -1.62 5.18 7.49
N TYR A 48 -2.17 4.86 6.31
CA TYR A 48 -2.32 3.47 5.87
C TYR A 48 -1.14 2.97 5.02
N LEU A 49 -0.53 3.81 4.17
CA LEU A 49 0.53 3.37 3.26
C LEU A 49 1.78 2.90 4.00
N LEU A 50 2.29 3.70 4.93
CA LEU A 50 3.54 3.40 5.62
C LEU A 50 3.52 2.06 6.37
N PRO A 51 2.50 1.74 7.18
CA PRO A 51 2.46 0.46 7.87
C PRO A 51 2.23 -0.71 6.90
N ILE A 52 1.40 -0.56 5.85
CA ILE A 52 1.25 -1.58 4.80
C ILE A 52 2.61 -1.89 4.18
N LEU A 53 3.32 -0.88 3.70
CA LEU A 53 4.63 -1.04 3.05
C LEU A 53 5.67 -1.64 4.00
N SER A 54 5.58 -1.36 5.30
CA SER A 54 6.46 -1.96 6.32
C SER A 54 6.31 -3.47 6.49
N LYS A 55 5.18 -4.04 6.03
CA LYS A 55 4.87 -5.47 6.09
C LYS A 55 5.11 -6.20 4.76
N ILE A 56 5.34 -5.47 3.67
CA ILE A 56 5.60 -6.08 2.37
C ILE A 56 6.99 -6.75 2.38
N ASP A 57 7.01 -8.05 2.11
CA ASP A 57 8.23 -8.78 1.80
C ASP A 57 8.51 -8.67 0.30
N TRP A 58 9.42 -7.78 -0.06
CA TRP A 58 9.73 -7.53 -1.46
C TRP A 58 10.41 -8.71 -2.16
N ASN A 59 10.91 -9.71 -1.45
CA ASN A 59 11.53 -10.88 -2.09
C ASN A 59 10.47 -11.87 -2.61
N LYS A 60 9.23 -11.77 -2.13
CA LYS A 60 8.12 -12.61 -2.57
C LYS A 60 7.43 -12.02 -3.80
N ASN A 61 7.35 -12.81 -4.86
CA ASN A 61 6.65 -12.44 -6.09
C ASN A 61 5.16 -12.84 -6.03
N MET A 62 4.44 -12.35 -5.02
CA MET A 62 2.99 -12.57 -4.84
C MET A 62 2.30 -11.25 -4.44
N ILE A 63 0.98 -11.18 -4.63
CA ILE A 63 0.18 -10.04 -4.17
C ILE A 63 0.08 -10.10 -2.64
N GLN A 64 0.52 -9.03 -1.97
CA GLN A 64 0.55 -8.95 -0.50
C GLN A 64 -0.38 -7.86 0.06
N ALA A 65 -0.80 -6.90 -0.77
CA ALA A 65 -1.74 -5.85 -0.39
C ALA A 65 -2.52 -5.35 -1.60
N VAL A 66 -3.77 -4.95 -1.38
CA VAL A 66 -4.64 -4.31 -2.37
C VAL A 66 -5.15 -3.00 -1.77
N ILE A 67 -5.01 -1.90 -2.51
CA ILE A 67 -5.52 -0.59 -2.12
C ILE A 67 -6.57 -0.19 -3.14
N VAL A 68 -7.78 0.11 -2.66
CA VAL A 68 -8.91 0.53 -3.48
C VAL A 68 -9.19 2.00 -3.22
N VAL A 69 -9.35 2.78 -4.28
CA VAL A 69 -9.66 4.21 -4.24
C VAL A 69 -10.77 4.54 -5.23
N PRO A 70 -11.59 5.58 -4.99
CA PRO A 70 -12.84 5.78 -5.73
C PRO A 70 -12.67 6.39 -7.13
N THR A 71 -11.53 7.01 -7.45
CA THR A 71 -11.31 7.65 -8.77
C THR A 71 -9.95 7.32 -9.37
N ASN A 72 -9.84 7.45 -10.69
CA ASN A 72 -8.61 7.24 -11.42
C ASN A 72 -7.50 8.20 -10.96
N GLU A 73 -7.83 9.47 -10.70
CA GLU A 73 -6.88 10.49 -10.24
C GLU A 73 -6.27 10.10 -8.89
N LEU A 74 -7.09 9.55 -7.99
CA LEU A 74 -6.61 9.07 -6.68
C LEU A 74 -5.68 7.86 -6.82
N VAL A 75 -5.86 7.00 -7.83
CA VAL A 75 -4.93 5.90 -8.12
C VAL A 75 -3.53 6.46 -8.36
N PHE A 76 -3.42 7.47 -9.22
CA PHE A 76 -2.14 8.11 -9.54
C PHE A 76 -1.57 8.87 -8.35
N GLN A 77 -2.39 9.59 -7.58
CA GLN A 77 -1.92 10.30 -6.38
C GLN A 77 -1.32 9.35 -5.35
N VAL A 78 -2.03 8.25 -5.04
CA VAL A 78 -1.54 7.23 -4.10
C VAL A 78 -0.28 6.55 -4.63
N PHE A 79 -0.24 6.25 -5.93
CA PHE A 79 0.94 5.67 -6.56
C PHE A 79 2.16 6.59 -6.48
N ASN A 80 2.01 7.88 -6.75
CA ASN A 80 3.09 8.84 -6.66
C ASN A 80 3.62 8.97 -5.22
N MET A 81 2.73 9.04 -4.22
CA MET A 81 3.13 9.02 -2.81
C MET A 81 3.89 7.73 -2.46
N LEU A 82 3.48 6.57 -2.98
CA LEU A 82 4.21 5.32 -2.78
C LEU A 82 5.62 5.39 -3.40
N LYS A 83 5.76 5.96 -4.60
CA LYS A 83 7.07 6.11 -5.27
C LYS A 83 8.04 6.99 -4.49
N GLU A 84 7.54 7.96 -3.74
CA GLU A 84 8.36 8.79 -2.84
C GLU A 84 8.89 8.00 -1.63
N ILE A 85 8.14 6.99 -1.18
CA ILE A 85 8.48 6.14 -0.04
C ILE A 85 9.41 4.99 -0.44
N GLU A 86 9.12 4.33 -1.58
CA GLU A 86 9.78 3.09 -1.98
C GLU A 86 10.46 3.16 -3.35
N LYS A 87 11.76 2.85 -3.34
CA LYS A 87 12.55 2.69 -4.57
C LYS A 87 12.14 1.44 -5.35
N GLN A 88 11.56 0.43 -4.69
CA GLN A 88 11.11 -0.83 -5.30
C GLN A 88 9.71 -0.74 -5.96
N ASN A 89 9.30 0.47 -6.36
CA ASN A 89 7.99 0.75 -6.97
C ASN A 89 7.68 -0.03 -8.27
N SER A 90 8.68 -0.64 -8.91
CA SER A 90 8.52 -1.45 -10.12
C SER A 90 7.67 -2.71 -9.90
N LYS A 91 7.54 -3.15 -8.64
CA LYS A 91 6.70 -4.29 -8.23
C LYS A 91 5.25 -3.88 -7.96
N VAL A 92 4.94 -2.58 -7.93
CA VAL A 92 3.58 -2.08 -7.75
C VAL A 92 2.89 -1.95 -9.10
N LYS A 93 1.64 -2.41 -9.17
CA LYS A 93 0.77 -2.30 -10.34
C LYS A 93 -0.42 -1.43 -9.98
N ILE A 94 -0.79 -0.56 -10.92
CA ILE A 94 -1.98 0.28 -10.81
C ILE A 94 -2.98 -0.12 -11.88
N PHE A 95 -4.25 -0.06 -11.52
CA PHE A 95 -5.38 -0.37 -12.38
C PHE A 95 -6.40 0.75 -12.24
N TYR A 96 -6.96 1.19 -13.35
CA TYR A 96 -7.93 2.28 -13.40
C TYR A 96 -8.83 2.15 -14.64
N GLY A 97 -9.96 2.86 -14.64
CA GLY A 97 -10.93 2.79 -15.73
C GLY A 97 -10.35 3.30 -17.05
N GLY A 98 -10.70 2.66 -18.17
CA GLY A 98 -10.20 3.01 -19.50
C GLY A 98 -8.90 2.28 -19.91
N MET A 99 -8.33 1.45 -19.03
CA MET A 99 -7.25 0.54 -19.39
C MET A 99 -7.76 -0.67 -20.17
N ASP A 100 -6.93 -1.16 -21.08
CA ASP A 100 -7.17 -2.39 -21.83
C ASP A 100 -7.19 -3.61 -20.89
N LYS A 101 -8.36 -4.26 -20.80
CA LYS A 101 -8.59 -5.43 -19.95
C LYS A 101 -7.64 -6.58 -20.26
N GLN A 102 -7.28 -6.80 -21.52
CA GLN A 102 -6.37 -7.89 -21.91
C GLN A 102 -4.94 -7.60 -21.44
N LYS A 103 -4.51 -6.34 -21.47
CA LYS A 103 -3.22 -5.91 -20.92
C LYS A 103 -3.17 -6.03 -19.40
N ILE A 104 -4.29 -5.79 -18.71
CA ILE A 104 -4.41 -5.99 -17.26
C ILE A 104 -4.24 -7.48 -16.92
N LEU A 105 -5.05 -8.35 -17.54
CA LEU A 105 -5.03 -9.80 -17.27
C LEU A 105 -3.67 -10.42 -17.55
N SER A 106 -3.08 -10.13 -18.72
CA SER A 106 -1.74 -10.62 -19.06
C SER A 106 -0.64 -10.12 -18.13
N SER A 107 -0.81 -8.99 -17.46
CA SER A 107 0.13 -8.49 -16.45
C SER A 107 0.04 -9.24 -15.11
N LEU A 108 -1.13 -9.83 -14.82
CA LEU A 108 -1.41 -10.63 -13.62
C LEU A 108 -0.94 -12.08 -13.81
N GLU A 109 -1.23 -12.68 -14.97
CA GLU A 109 -0.89 -14.07 -15.30
C GLU A 109 0.62 -14.34 -15.34
N LYS A 110 1.43 -13.36 -15.76
CA LYS A 110 2.90 -13.49 -15.83
C LYS A 110 3.59 -13.74 -14.48
N LYS A 111 2.87 -13.70 -13.35
CA LYS A 111 3.45 -13.81 -12.00
C LYS A 111 2.72 -14.76 -11.05
N THR A 112 1.57 -15.32 -11.44
CA THR A 112 0.77 -16.21 -10.58
C THR A 112 1.08 -17.70 -10.71
N THR A 113 2.15 -18.10 -11.42
CA THR A 113 2.61 -19.50 -11.42
C THR A 113 3.35 -19.82 -10.11
N SER A 114 2.61 -20.01 -9.02
CA SER A 114 2.88 -20.91 -7.87
C SER A 114 2.07 -20.48 -6.64
N CYS A 115 0.76 -20.62 -6.70
CA CYS A 115 0.01 -20.93 -5.49
C CYS A 115 -0.82 -22.16 -5.81
N GLY A 116 -0.31 -23.31 -5.39
CA GLY A 116 -0.87 -24.62 -5.73
C GLY A 116 -2.28 -24.81 -5.17
N ASP A 117 -3.02 -25.67 -5.86
CA ASP A 117 -4.39 -26.14 -5.62
C ASP A 117 -4.59 -26.91 -4.29
N HIS A 118 -3.99 -26.47 -3.18
CA HIS A 118 -3.94 -27.23 -1.93
C HIS A 118 -4.82 -26.70 -0.78
N TYR A 119 -5.72 -25.75 -1.02
CA TYR A 119 -6.60 -25.21 0.04
C TYR A 119 -8.10 -25.36 -0.23
N PHE A 120 -8.49 -26.46 -0.87
CA PHE A 120 -9.84 -27.01 -0.77
C PHE A 120 -9.79 -28.54 -0.66
N LYS A 121 -9.46 -29.03 0.53
CA LYS A 121 -9.90 -30.34 1.06
C LYS A 121 -10.19 -30.20 2.54
#